data_AF-A0AAV4T9A7-F1
#
_entry.id   AF-A0AAV4T9A7-F1
#
_cell.length_a   1.000
_cell.length_b   1.000
_cell.length_c   1.000
_cell.angle_alpha   90.00
_cell.angle_beta   90.00
_cell.angle_gamma   90.00
#
_symmetry.space_group_name_H-M   'P 1'
#
loop_
_entity.id
_entity.type
_entity.pdbx_description
1 polymer ?
#
loop_
_entity_poly.entity_id
_entity_poly.type
_entity_poly.pdbx_seq_one_letter_code
_entity_poly.pdbx_strand_id
1 'polypeptide(L)'
;MPIIAFTYFYIAVCIDIKYIIKHTGQFMTKSNTIKEELLHSYSVIKTTVEQIDKEVCFLVFATILLHSSYMCYSLYAVLDSDGFLERYRRLLILNVCFGALSSFIAMTSSAAMIAEQAAELFSSLSIISANNGNASLLQKIIVISQQGIALTVWRIIPITRSFVFGIIGMLLTYTVMLYGLKPDTKTC
;
A
#
# COMPACT_ATOMS: atom_id res chain seq x y z
N MET A 1 -2.86 -16.86 12.58
CA MET A 1 -4.05 -16.04 12.87
C MET A 1 -3.79 -14.54 13.09
N PRO A 2 -2.80 -14.08 13.89
CA PRO A 2 -2.70 -12.65 14.23
C PRO A 2 -2.43 -11.74 13.01
N ILE A 3 -1.69 -12.23 12.02
CA ILE A 3 -1.27 -11.43 10.85
C ILE A 3 -2.41 -11.23 9.83
N ILE A 4 -3.28 -12.22 9.69
CA ILE A 4 -4.48 -12.11 8.86
C ILE A 4 -5.46 -11.11 9.51
N ALA A 5 -5.66 -11.21 10.82
CA ALA A 5 -6.48 -10.26 11.57
C ALA A 5 -5.94 -8.82 11.45
N PHE A 6 -4.63 -8.65 11.57
CA PHE A 6 -3.97 -7.36 11.35
C PHE A 6 -4.19 -6.84 9.91
N THR A 7 -4.10 -7.71 8.91
CA THR A 7 -4.29 -7.33 7.50
C THR A 7 -5.70 -6.76 7.29
N TYR A 8 -6.74 -7.42 7.80
CA TYR A 8 -8.11 -6.93 7.71
C TYR A 8 -8.31 -5.62 8.49
N PHE A 9 -7.78 -5.54 9.70
CA PHE A 9 -7.80 -4.31 10.51
C PHE A 9 -7.15 -3.14 9.75
N TYR A 10 -5.96 -3.35 9.19
CA TYR A 10 -5.24 -2.32 8.44
C TYR A 10 -5.99 -1.90 7.18
N ILE A 11 -6.60 -2.83 6.45
CA ILE A 11 -7.46 -2.52 5.29
C ILE A 11 -8.64 -1.65 5.71
N ALA A 12 -9.33 -2.00 6.81
CA ALA A 12 -10.45 -1.20 7.32
C ALA A 12 -10.01 0.23 7.66
N VAL A 13 -8.90 0.38 8.40
CA VAL A 13 -8.31 1.69 8.72
C VAL A 13 -7.98 2.47 7.44
N CYS A 14 -7.41 1.82 6.43
CA CYS A 14 -7.10 2.48 5.16
C CYS A 14 -8.36 2.99 4.45
N ILE A 15 -9.44 2.20 4.45
CA ILE A 15 -10.73 2.56 3.85
C ILE A 15 -11.36 3.74 4.60
N ASP A 16 -11.31 3.75 5.93
CA ASP A 16 -11.85 4.82 6.75
C ASP A 16 -11.10 6.14 6.51
N ILE A 17 -9.76 6.11 6.52
CA ILE A 17 -8.93 7.27 6.20
C ILE A 17 -9.24 7.79 4.80
N LYS A 18 -9.33 6.89 3.81
CA LYS A 18 -9.69 7.25 2.43
C LYS A 18 -11.06 7.93 2.38
N TYR A 19 -12.05 7.42 3.10
CA TYR A 19 -13.39 8.01 3.14
C TYR A 19 -13.36 9.41 3.77
N ILE A 20 -12.62 9.60 4.86
CA ILE A 20 -12.45 10.90 5.53
C ILE A 20 -11.80 11.92 4.59
N ILE A 21 -10.73 11.54 3.88
CA ILE A 21 -10.07 12.42 2.90
C ILE A 21 -11.04 12.78 1.77
N LYS A 22 -11.72 11.78 1.21
CA LYS A 22 -12.67 12.00 0.11
C LYS A 22 -13.84 12.91 0.52
N HIS A 23 -14.42 12.67 1.69
CA HIS A 23 -15.52 13.49 2.21
C HIS A 23 -15.08 14.94 2.42
N THR A 24 -13.90 15.14 3.02
CA THR A 24 -13.29 16.46 3.19
C THR A 24 -13.08 17.15 1.83
N GLY A 25 -12.58 16.42 0.83
CA GLY A 25 -12.38 16.94 -0.53
C GLY A 25 -13.67 17.35 -1.24
N GLN A 26 -14.73 16.55 -1.11
CA GLN A 26 -16.05 16.86 -1.67
C GLN A 26 -16.68 18.10 -1.03
N PHE A 27 -16.50 18.29 0.27
CA PHE A 27 -16.96 19.49 0.95
C PHE A 27 -16.21 20.74 0.45
N MET A 28 -14.89 20.65 0.25
CA MET A 28 -14.06 21.73 -0.27
C MET A 28 -14.43 22.13 -1.70
N THR A 29 -14.65 21.17 -2.60
CA THR A 29 -15.04 21.43 -4.00
C THR A 29 -16.44 22.04 -4.09
N LYS A 30 -17.40 21.61 -3.26
CA LYS A 30 -18.75 22.18 -3.24
C LYS A 30 -18.81 23.63 -2.72
N SER A 31 -17.97 23.99 -1.75
CA SER A 31 -17.99 25.34 -1.17
C SER A 31 -17.39 26.42 -2.08
N ASN A 32 -16.67 26.04 -3.15
CA ASN A 32 -15.94 26.90 -4.11
C ASN A 32 -15.02 27.98 -3.49
N THR A 33 -14.84 27.94 -2.18
CA THR A 33 -14.14 28.94 -1.37
C THR A 33 -13.26 28.19 -0.39
N ILE A 34 -11.95 28.38 -0.51
CA ILE A 34 -10.97 27.75 0.39
C ILE A 34 -10.92 28.60 1.67
N LYS A 35 -11.44 28.06 2.76
CA LYS A 35 -11.35 28.67 4.10
C LYS A 35 -10.13 28.13 4.85
N GLU A 36 -9.48 28.95 5.67
CA GLU A 36 -8.35 28.51 6.51
C GLU A 36 -8.75 27.36 7.47
N GLU A 37 -10.01 27.34 7.91
CA GLU A 37 -10.59 26.27 8.74
C GLU A 37 -10.56 24.89 8.05
N LEU A 38 -10.65 24.87 6.72
CA LEU A 38 -10.57 23.64 5.92
C LEU A 38 -9.14 23.14 5.77
N LEU A 39 -8.17 24.05 5.62
CA LEU A 39 -6.75 23.72 5.68
C LEU A 39 -6.35 23.19 7.06
N HIS A 40 -6.90 23.77 8.13
CA HIS A 40 -6.72 23.27 9.49
C HIS A 40 -7.27 21.84 9.63
N SER A 41 -8.50 21.59 9.16
CA SER A 41 -9.10 20.25 9.17
C SER A 41 -8.24 19.22 8.43
N TYR A 42 -7.68 19.60 7.29
CA TYR A 42 -6.75 18.75 6.54
C TYR A 42 -5.45 18.48 7.32
N SER A 43 -4.87 19.50 7.96
CA SER A 43 -3.68 19.35 8.80
C SER A 43 -3.91 18.38 9.97
N VAL A 44 -5.11 18.41 10.56
CA VAL A 44 -5.52 17.46 11.61
C VAL A 44 -5.60 16.04 11.07
N ILE A 45 -6.22 15.84 9.90
CA ILE A 45 -6.29 14.53 9.23
C ILE A 45 -4.88 14.01 8.97
N LYS A 46 -4.00 14.83 8.39
CA LYS A 46 -2.60 14.48 8.12
C LYS A 46 -1.89 14.02 9.39
N THR A 47 -1.95 14.81 10.45
CA THR A 47 -1.31 14.49 11.74
C THR A 47 -1.83 13.17 12.31
N THR A 48 -3.15 12.93 12.17
CA THR A 48 -3.78 11.68 12.61
C THR A 48 -3.25 10.49 11.81
N VAL A 49 -3.16 10.62 10.48
CA VAL A 49 -2.64 9.55 9.61
C VAL A 49 -1.17 9.27 9.92
N GLU A 50 -0.35 10.29 10.15
CA GLU A 50 1.06 10.12 10.54
C GLU A 50 1.21 9.42 11.91
N GLN A 51 0.32 9.72 12.86
CA GLN A 51 0.30 9.03 14.15
C GLN A 51 -0.09 7.56 14.00
N ILE A 52 -1.13 7.27 13.21
CA ILE A 52 -1.54 5.90 12.90
C ILE A 52 -0.37 5.16 12.24
N ASP A 53 0.25 5.76 11.22
CA ASP A 53 1.39 5.19 10.50
C ASP A 53 2.54 4.88 11.46
N LYS A 54 2.87 5.78 12.38
CA LYS A 54 3.94 5.57 13.37
C LYS A 54 3.72 4.32 14.23
N GLU A 55 2.48 4.04 14.62
CA GLU A 55 2.15 2.87 15.46
C GLU A 55 2.08 1.57 14.64
N VAL A 56 1.63 1.63 13.38
CA VAL A 56 1.39 0.43 12.56
C VAL A 56 2.52 0.11 11.57
N CYS A 57 3.41 1.04 11.24
CA CYS A 57 4.38 0.89 10.14
C CYS A 57 5.31 -0.31 10.30
N PHE A 58 5.68 -0.66 11.54
CA PHE A 58 6.49 -1.84 11.83
C PHE A 58 5.71 -3.14 11.64
N LEU A 59 4.43 -3.16 12.06
CA LEU A 59 3.55 -4.31 11.85
C LEU A 59 3.24 -4.52 10.35
N VAL A 60 3.08 -3.43 9.60
CA VAL A 60 2.95 -3.47 8.14
C VAL A 60 4.22 -4.06 7.52
N PHE A 61 5.40 -3.61 7.94
CA PHE A 61 6.66 -4.20 7.48
C PHE A 61 6.75 -5.70 7.77
N ALA A 62 6.49 -6.12 9.01
CA ALA A 62 6.55 -7.53 9.39
C ALA A 62 5.55 -8.38 8.58
N THR A 63 4.36 -7.84 8.34
CA THR A 63 3.31 -8.48 7.54
C THR A 63 3.71 -8.61 6.07
N ILE A 64 4.30 -7.57 5.48
CA ILE A 64 4.83 -7.61 4.11
C ILE A 64 5.95 -8.64 4.00
N LEU A 65 6.92 -8.62 4.92
CA LEU A 65 8.04 -9.55 4.94
C LEU A 65 7.56 -11.00 5.02
N LEU A 66 6.57 -11.27 5.86
CA LEU A 66 5.98 -12.59 6.01
C LEU A 66 5.25 -13.04 4.74
N HIS A 67 4.37 -12.20 4.18
CA HIS A 67 3.67 -12.53 2.93
C HIS A 67 4.65 -12.77 1.78
N SER A 68 5.69 -11.94 1.66
CA SER A 68 6.77 -12.12 0.68
C SER A 68 7.51 -13.45 0.88
N SER A 69 7.82 -13.81 2.12
CA SER A 69 8.47 -15.09 2.44
C SER A 69 7.60 -16.29 2.06
N TYR A 70 6.29 -16.24 2.39
CA TYR A 70 5.33 -17.27 2.00
C TYR A 70 5.20 -17.39 0.48
N MET A 71 5.14 -16.26 -0.24
CA MET A 71 5.06 -16.25 -1.69
C MET A 71 6.32 -16.86 -2.32
N CYS A 72 7.52 -16.45 -1.90
CA CYS A 72 8.78 -17.04 -2.36
C CYS A 72 8.84 -18.56 -2.12
N TYR A 73 8.55 -18.99 -0.89
CA TYR A 73 8.59 -20.42 -0.54
C TYR A 73 7.57 -21.23 -1.32
N SER A 74 6.34 -20.72 -1.47
CA SER A 74 5.28 -21.40 -2.19
C SER A 74 5.60 -21.53 -3.68
N LEU A 75 6.11 -20.47 -4.30
CA LEU A 75 6.52 -20.49 -5.70
C LEU A 75 7.68 -21.46 -5.93
N TYR A 76 8.69 -21.46 -5.07
CA TYR A 76 9.80 -22.42 -5.11
C TYR A 76 9.29 -23.86 -5.00
N ALA A 77 8.45 -24.15 -4.00
CA ALA A 77 7.92 -25.51 -3.78
C ALA A 77 7.02 -26.00 -4.92
N VAL A 78 6.34 -25.09 -5.64
CA VAL A 78 5.57 -25.43 -6.84
C VAL A 78 6.50 -25.85 -7.98
N LEU A 79 7.60 -25.13 -8.18
CA LEU A 79 8.58 -25.39 -9.23
C LEU A 79 9.40 -26.68 -8.99
N ASP A 80 9.59 -27.09 -7.73
CA ASP A 80 10.46 -28.21 -7.34
C ASP A 80 9.78 -29.60 -7.32
N SER A 81 8.49 -29.69 -7.64
CA SER A 81 7.69 -30.90 -7.36
C SER A 81 7.62 -31.90 -8.55
N ASP A 82 8.19 -33.11 -8.38
CA ASP A 82 7.99 -34.29 -9.25
C ASP A 82 7.10 -35.42 -8.63
N GLY A 83 5.84 -35.61 -9.09
CA GLY A 83 4.98 -36.75 -8.70
C GLY A 83 3.47 -36.52 -8.58
N PHE A 84 2.67 -37.60 -8.43
CA PHE A 84 1.18 -37.56 -8.38
C PHE A 84 0.61 -37.24 -6.99
N LEU A 85 1.17 -37.81 -5.90
CA LEU A 85 0.89 -37.42 -4.51
C LEU A 85 1.19 -35.93 -4.24
N GLU A 86 2.02 -35.34 -5.09
CA GLU A 86 2.33 -33.92 -5.06
C GLU A 86 1.28 -33.05 -5.74
N ARG A 87 0.36 -33.58 -6.55
CA ARG A 87 -0.63 -32.74 -7.23
C ARG A 87 -1.59 -32.08 -6.22
N TYR A 88 -2.06 -32.83 -5.22
CA TYR A 88 -2.87 -32.28 -4.13
C TYR A 88 -2.07 -31.29 -3.27
N ARG A 89 -0.82 -31.66 -2.93
CA ARG A 89 0.11 -30.78 -2.20
C ARG A 89 0.36 -29.46 -2.94
N ARG A 90 0.54 -29.52 -4.27
CA ARG A 90 0.76 -28.38 -5.17
C ARG A 90 -0.47 -27.48 -5.23
N LEU A 91 -1.67 -28.05 -5.34
CA LEU A 91 -2.92 -27.28 -5.28
C LEU A 91 -3.06 -26.55 -3.92
N LEU A 92 -2.72 -27.21 -2.81
CA LEU A 92 -2.76 -26.60 -1.49
C LEU A 92 -1.73 -25.46 -1.37
N ILE A 93 -0.50 -25.66 -1.83
CA ILE A 93 0.54 -24.63 -1.84
C ILE A 93 0.16 -23.45 -2.73
N LEU A 94 -0.38 -23.71 -3.93
CA LEU A 94 -0.89 -22.67 -4.83
C LEU A 94 -2.01 -21.86 -4.16
N ASN A 95 -2.95 -22.53 -3.51
CA ASN A 95 -4.03 -21.85 -2.78
C ASN A 95 -3.48 -20.94 -1.68
N VAL A 96 -2.50 -21.40 -0.91
CA VAL A 96 -1.80 -20.58 0.10
C VAL A 96 -1.07 -19.40 -0.54
N CYS A 97 -0.39 -19.62 -1.67
CA CYS A 97 0.30 -18.57 -2.42
C CYS A 97 -0.67 -17.49 -2.92
N PHE A 98 -1.79 -17.89 -3.53
CA PHE A 98 -2.83 -16.97 -3.98
C PHE A 98 -3.48 -16.23 -2.82
N GLY A 99 -3.69 -16.89 -1.68
CA GLY A 99 -4.17 -16.26 -0.45
C GLY A 99 -3.21 -15.19 0.08
N ALA A 100 -1.91 -15.49 0.12
CA ALA A 100 -0.88 -14.54 0.55
C ALA A 100 -0.76 -13.36 -0.43
N LEU A 101 -0.77 -13.63 -1.73
CA LEU A 101 -0.69 -12.62 -2.78
C LEU A 101 -1.90 -11.69 -2.75
N SER A 102 -3.12 -12.24 -2.69
CA SER A 102 -4.35 -11.44 -2.63
C SER A 102 -4.41 -10.58 -1.37
N SER A 103 -4.01 -11.13 -0.21
CA SER A 103 -3.93 -10.38 1.05
C SER A 103 -2.91 -9.24 0.97
N PHE A 104 -1.73 -9.51 0.42
CA PHE A 104 -0.68 -8.51 0.19
C PHE A 104 -1.16 -7.39 -0.74
N ILE A 105 -1.77 -7.74 -1.88
CA ILE A 105 -2.30 -6.76 -2.85
C ILE A 105 -3.41 -5.94 -2.21
N ALA A 106 -4.37 -6.57 -1.53
CA ALA A 106 -5.48 -5.85 -0.88
C ALA A 106 -4.97 -4.84 0.15
N MET A 107 -4.03 -5.24 1.00
CA MET A 107 -3.43 -4.39 2.03
C MET A 107 -2.68 -3.20 1.42
N THR A 108 -1.77 -3.46 0.49
CA THR A 108 -0.91 -2.43 -0.10
C THR A 108 -1.66 -1.51 -1.06
N SER A 109 -2.64 -2.03 -1.82
CA SER A 109 -3.49 -1.20 -2.67
C SER A 109 -4.40 -0.27 -1.85
N SER A 110 -4.93 -0.74 -0.72
CA SER A 110 -5.75 0.10 0.18
C SER A 110 -4.94 1.27 0.73
N ALA A 111 -3.69 1.03 1.12
CA ALA A 111 -2.77 2.08 1.55
C ALA A 111 -2.40 3.04 0.39
N ALA A 112 -2.12 2.50 -0.81
CA ALA A 112 -1.81 3.33 -1.98
C ALA A 112 -2.97 4.24 -2.39
N MET A 113 -4.22 3.78 -2.24
CA MET A 113 -5.40 4.59 -2.50
C MET A 113 -5.50 5.84 -1.61
N ILE A 114 -4.96 5.82 -0.39
CA ILE A 114 -4.93 6.99 0.48
C ILE A 114 -4.05 8.08 -0.14
N ALA A 115 -2.84 7.70 -0.56
CA ALA A 115 -1.89 8.63 -1.19
C ALA A 115 -2.45 9.22 -2.48
N GLU A 116 -3.13 8.41 -3.29
CA GLU A 116 -3.79 8.87 -4.52
C GLU A 116 -4.94 9.84 -4.24
N GLN A 117 -5.81 9.52 -3.28
CA GLN A 117 -6.93 10.38 -2.93
C GLN A 117 -6.47 11.70 -2.30
N ALA A 118 -5.40 11.67 -1.50
CA ALA A 118 -4.77 12.88 -0.99
C ALA A 118 -4.20 13.73 -2.14
N ALA A 119 -3.50 13.11 -3.10
CA ALA A 119 -2.94 13.82 -4.26
C ALA A 119 -4.03 14.44 -5.17
N GLU A 120 -5.13 13.72 -5.41
CA GLU A 120 -6.29 14.20 -6.16
C GLU A 120 -6.99 15.39 -5.47
N LEU A 121 -7.07 15.34 -4.14
CA LEU A 121 -7.59 16.45 -3.34
C LEU A 121 -6.70 17.69 -3.46
N PHE A 122 -5.37 17.53 -3.40
CA PHE A 122 -4.44 18.65 -3.56
C PHE A 122 -4.47 19.28 -4.96
N SER A 123 -4.55 18.47 -6.01
CA SER A 123 -4.66 19.00 -7.38
C SER A 123 -5.97 19.77 -7.56
N SER A 124 -7.07 19.29 -6.97
CA SER A 124 -8.35 20.01 -6.99
C SER A 124 -8.27 21.33 -6.22
N LEU A 125 -7.64 21.33 -5.04
CA LEU A 125 -7.46 22.54 -4.23
C LEU A 125 -6.55 23.57 -4.89
N SER A 126 -5.48 23.15 -5.56
CA SER A 126 -4.56 24.07 -6.23
C SER A 126 -5.26 24.81 -7.38
N ILE A 127 -6.11 24.12 -8.15
CA ILE A 127 -6.94 24.72 -9.21
C ILE A 127 -7.91 25.75 -8.63
N ILE A 128 -8.64 25.42 -7.55
CA ILE A 128 -9.58 26.35 -6.91
C ILE A 128 -8.84 27.57 -6.34
N SER A 129 -7.68 27.36 -5.71
CA SER A 129 -6.88 28.46 -5.15
C SER A 129 -6.32 29.38 -6.23
N ALA A 130 -5.89 28.82 -7.37
CA ALA A 130 -5.40 29.58 -8.51
C ALA A 130 -6.52 30.44 -9.11
N ASN A 131 -7.73 29.88 -9.27
CA ASN A 131 -8.89 30.60 -9.80
C ASN A 131 -9.35 31.74 -8.88
N ASN A 132 -9.22 31.56 -7.56
CA ASN A 132 -9.58 32.58 -6.56
C ASN A 132 -8.51 33.66 -6.36
N GLY A 133 -7.37 33.60 -7.05
CA GLY A 133 -6.31 34.62 -6.98
C GLY A 133 -5.54 34.68 -5.65
N ASN A 134 -5.74 33.73 -4.72
CA ASN A 134 -5.10 33.74 -3.40
C ASN A 134 -3.74 33.03 -3.45
N ALA A 135 -2.69 33.79 -3.76
CA ALA A 135 -1.31 33.29 -3.85
C ALA A 135 -0.78 32.70 -2.52
N SER A 136 -1.16 33.27 -1.38
CA SER A 136 -0.74 32.78 -0.05
C SER A 136 -1.33 31.40 0.29
N LEU A 137 -2.60 31.17 -0.05
CA LEU A 137 -3.24 29.86 0.11
C LEU A 137 -2.66 28.85 -0.85
N LEU A 138 -2.40 29.24 -2.11
CA LEU A 138 -1.78 28.38 -3.10
C LEU A 138 -0.40 27.90 -2.62
N GLN A 139 0.41 28.81 -2.06
CA GLN A 139 1.73 28.47 -1.52
C GLN A 139 1.62 27.52 -0.31
N LYS A 140 0.67 27.75 0.60
CA LYS A 140 0.40 26.83 1.73
C LYS A 140 -0.02 25.44 1.21
N ILE A 141 -0.90 25.37 0.21
CA ILE A 141 -1.36 24.11 -0.40
C ILE A 141 -0.19 23.36 -1.04
N ILE A 142 0.68 24.06 -1.78
CA ILE A 142 1.86 23.47 -2.41
C ILE A 142 2.80 22.88 -1.35
N VAL A 143 3.12 23.64 -0.30
CA VAL A 143 4.00 23.18 0.80
C VAL A 143 3.42 21.96 1.51
N ILE A 144 2.12 21.96 1.80
CA ILE A 144 1.44 20.83 2.45
C ILE A 144 1.40 19.61 1.51
N SER A 145 1.17 19.82 0.21
CA SER A 145 1.13 18.75 -0.80
C SER A 145 2.48 18.06 -1.00
N GLN A 146 3.58 18.82 -0.91
CA GLN A 146 4.93 18.26 -1.00
C GLN A 146 5.23 17.29 0.15
N GLN A 147 4.63 17.53 1.31
CA GLN A 147 4.76 16.65 2.47
C GLN A 147 3.76 15.49 2.49
N GLY A 148 3.06 15.23 1.37
CA GLY A 148 2.17 14.09 1.05
C GLY A 148 1.67 13.18 2.18
N ILE A 149 0.35 12.97 2.28
CA ILE A 149 -0.20 11.90 3.12
C ILE A 149 0.06 10.56 2.43
N ALA A 150 1.03 9.80 2.91
CA ALA A 150 1.27 8.43 2.49
C ALA A 150 1.58 7.55 3.71
N LEU A 151 0.95 6.38 3.77
CA LEU A 151 1.34 5.35 4.72
C LEU A 151 2.68 4.74 4.29
N THR A 152 3.47 4.30 5.26
CA THR A 152 4.84 3.87 5.01
C THR A 152 5.11 2.47 5.54
N VAL A 153 6.06 1.80 4.89
CA VAL A 153 6.67 0.58 5.40
C VAL A 153 7.91 0.98 6.19
N TRP A 154 7.90 0.73 7.51
CA TRP A 154 8.97 1.12 8.43
C TRP A 154 9.37 2.60 8.29
N ARG A 155 8.48 3.56 7.98
CA ARG A 155 8.87 4.99 7.82
C ARG A 155 9.95 5.28 6.77
N ILE A 156 10.37 4.29 5.97
CA ILE A 156 11.43 4.43 4.98
C ILE A 156 10.80 4.53 3.59
N ILE A 157 9.85 3.64 3.28
CA ILE A 157 9.30 3.49 1.94
C ILE A 157 7.80 3.81 1.95
N PRO A 158 7.34 4.83 1.21
CA PRO A 158 5.91 5.10 1.07
C PRO A 158 5.22 3.99 0.27
N ILE A 159 4.03 3.59 0.70
CA ILE A 159 3.22 2.58 0.03
C ILE A 159 2.44 3.25 -1.11
N THR A 160 2.97 3.10 -2.32
CA THR A 160 2.35 3.58 -3.57
C THR A 160 2.08 2.40 -4.51
N ARG A 161 1.41 2.63 -5.65
CA ARG A 161 1.24 1.56 -6.65
C ARG A 161 2.58 1.00 -7.15
N SER A 162 3.60 1.84 -7.30
CA SER A 162 4.92 1.38 -7.74
C SER A 162 5.57 0.45 -6.71
N PHE A 163 5.31 0.64 -5.42
CA PHE A 163 5.74 -0.29 -4.38
C PHE A 163 5.16 -1.70 -4.59
N VAL A 164 3.86 -1.80 -4.91
CA VAL A 164 3.19 -3.09 -5.17
C VAL A 164 3.85 -3.83 -6.34
N PHE A 165 4.03 -3.14 -7.46
CA PHE A 165 4.69 -3.72 -8.64
C PHE A 165 6.15 -4.08 -8.36
N GLY A 166 6.86 -3.27 -7.57
CA GLY A 166 8.24 -3.53 -7.17
C GLY A 166 8.39 -4.82 -6.37
N ILE A 167 7.52 -5.06 -5.38
CA ILE A 167 7.54 -6.30 -4.60
C ILE A 167 7.17 -7.51 -5.47
N ILE A 168 6.15 -7.42 -6.31
CA ILE A 168 5.78 -8.52 -7.22
C ILE A 168 6.93 -8.85 -8.17
N GLY A 169 7.57 -7.85 -8.77
CA GLY A 169 8.73 -8.03 -9.63
C GLY A 169 9.89 -8.69 -8.89
N MET A 170 10.20 -8.22 -7.67
CA MET A 170 11.21 -8.80 -6.81
C MET A 170 10.96 -10.30 -6.54
N LEU A 171 9.72 -10.67 -6.19
CA LEU A 171 9.34 -12.06 -5.92
C LEU A 171 9.55 -12.96 -7.14
N LEU A 172 9.15 -12.48 -8.34
CA LEU A 172 9.36 -13.21 -9.58
C LEU A 172 10.85 -13.40 -9.89
N THR A 173 11.65 -12.35 -9.77
CA THR A 173 13.10 -12.41 -10.01
C THR A 173 13.78 -13.40 -9.08
N TYR A 174 13.51 -13.33 -7.77
CA TYR A 174 14.12 -14.26 -6.81
C TYR A 174 13.68 -15.70 -7.04
N THR A 175 12.41 -15.93 -7.37
CA THR A 175 11.89 -17.27 -7.66
C THR A 175 12.63 -17.89 -8.86
N VAL A 176 12.77 -17.14 -9.95
CA VAL A 176 13.47 -17.60 -11.17
C VAL A 176 14.95 -17.84 -10.88
N MET A 177 15.60 -16.94 -10.14
CA MET A 177 17.01 -17.08 -9.76
C MET A 177 17.25 -18.32 -8.90
N LEU A 178 16.42 -18.55 -7.87
CA LEU A 178 16.54 -19.72 -6.99
C LEU A 178 16.30 -21.03 -7.74
N TYR A 179 15.34 -21.05 -8.67
CA TYR A 179 15.10 -22.20 -9.52
C TYR A 179 16.30 -22.48 -10.45
N GLY A 180 16.86 -21.44 -11.07
CA GLY A 180 18.02 -21.56 -11.96
C GLY A 180 19.31 -21.98 -11.26
N LEU A 181 19.41 -21.80 -9.95
CA LEU A 181 20.55 -22.26 -9.13
C LEU A 181 20.44 -23.73 -8.69
N LYS A 182 19.33 -24.43 -9.01
CA LYS A 182 19.18 -25.85 -8.69
C LYS A 182 20.20 -26.65 -9.52
N PRO A 183 21.15 -27.37 -8.88
CA PRO A 183 22.10 -28.19 -9.62
C PRO A 183 21.37 -29.30 -10.37
N ASP A 184 21.73 -29.51 -11.64
CA ASP A 184 21.23 -30.62 -12.44
C ASP A 184 21.61 -31.95 -11.77
N THR A 185 20.70 -32.54 -11.00
CA THR A 185 20.84 -33.88 -10.43
C THR A 185 20.64 -34.98 -11.47
N LYS A 186 21.08 -34.74 -12.71
CA LYS A 186 21.09 -35.71 -13.82
C LYS A 186 22.53 -36.05 -14.23
N THR A 187 23.37 -36.48 -13.29
CA THR A 187 24.62 -37.19 -13.58
C THR A 187 24.93 -38.15 -12.42
N CYS A 188 24.30 -39.32 -12.43
CA CYS A 188 24.82 -40.59 -11.91
C CYS A 188 24.03 -41.73 -12.56
#